data_AF-A0A6V7IFP4-F1
#
_entry.id   AF-A0A6V7IFP4-F1
#
_cell.length_a   1.000
_cell.length_b   1.000
_cell.length_c   1.000
_cell.angle_alpha   90.00
_cell.angle_beta   90.00
_cell.angle_gamma   90.00
#
_symmetry.space_group_name_H-M   'P 1'
#
loop_
_entity.id
_entity.type
_entity.pdbx_description
1 polymer ?
#
loop_
_entity_poly.entity_id
_entity_poly.type
_entity_poly.pdbx_seq_one_letter_code
_entity_poly.pdbx_strand_id
1 'polypeptide(L)' 'KVACGYGHTMALSDEGDLYVWGGNGYGQLGLGTKSNQCVPVK' A
#
# COMPACT_ATOMS: atom_id res chain seq x y z
N LYS A 1 -12.08 -0.09 -4.64
CA LYS A 1 -12.32 -0.13 -3.16
C LYS A 1 -11.09 0.39 -2.43
N VAL A 2 -11.21 1.06 -1.27
CA VAL A 2 -10.06 1.62 -0.53
C VAL A 2 -10.14 1.24 0.95
N ALA A 3 -8.99 0.92 1.55
CA ALA A 3 -8.82 0.71 2.98
C ALA A 3 -7.62 1.52 3.48
N CYS A 4 -7.78 2.18 4.64
CA CYS A 4 -6.75 3.00 5.26
C CYS A 4 -6.33 2.40 6.59
N GLY A 5 -5.03 2.23 6.80
CA GLY A 5 -4.43 1.98 8.11
C GLY A 5 -3.93 3.27 8.75
N TYR A 6 -3.23 3.15 9.88
CA TYR A 6 -2.72 4.31 10.64
C TYR A 6 -1.83 5.26 9.82
N GLY A 7 -1.04 4.72 8.89
CA GLY A 7 -0.17 5.51 8.02
C GLY A 7 0.02 4.92 6.62
N HIS A 8 -0.77 3.92 6.24
CA HIS A 8 -0.68 3.26 4.94
C HIS A 8 -2.07 3.14 4.32
N THR A 9 -2.12 3.00 2.99
CA THR A 9 -3.36 2.88 2.24
C THR A 9 -3.24 1.72 1.26
N MET A 10 -4.36 1.04 1.04
CA MET A 10 -4.53 0.01 0.04
C MET A 10 -5.74 0.34 -0.83
N ALA A 11 -5.61 0.22 -2.15
CA ALA A 11 -6.71 0.41 -3.09
C ALA A 11 -6.78 -0.76 -4.06
N LEU A 12 -8.00 -1.26 -4.28
CA LEU A 12 -8.30 -2.24 -5.32
C LEU A 12 -8.94 -1.52 -6.50
N SER A 13 -8.32 -1.60 -7.67
CA SER A 13 -8.86 -1.06 -8.93
C SER A 13 -10.02 -1.90 -9.45
N ASP A 14 -10.74 -1.38 -10.44
CA ASP A 14 -11.86 -2.09 -11.06
C ASP A 14 -11.38 -3.27 -11.93
N GLU A 15 -10.12 -3.23 -12.38
CA GLU A 15 -9.42 -4.31 -13.08
C GLU A 15 -8.92 -5.41 -12.13
N GLY A 16 -9.07 -5.21 -10.81
CA GLY A 16 -8.63 -6.17 -9.78
C GLY A 16 -7.18 -5.99 -9.34
N ASP A 17 -6.51 -4.92 -9.74
CA ASP A 17 -5.15 -4.62 -9.32
C ASP A 17 -5.13 -4.02 -7.91
N LEU A 18 -4.25 -4.55 -7.05
CA LEU A 18 -4.01 -4.02 -5.72
C LEU A 18 -2.91 -2.96 -5.79
N TYR A 19 -3.16 -1.81 -5.18
CA TYR A 19 -2.20 -0.73 -5.01
C TYR A 19 -1.99 -0.44 -3.53
N VAL A 20 -0.75 -0.17 -3.14
CA VAL A 20 -0.35 0.09 -1.76
C VAL A 20 0.59 1.29 -1.69
N TRP A 21 0.41 2.15 -0.68
CA TRP A 21 1.33 3.26 -0.41
C TRP A 21 1.28 3.73 1.04
N GLY A 22 2.22 4.60 1.41
CA GLY A 22 2.36 5.19 2.73
C GLY A 22 3.49 4.58 3.57
N GLY A 23 3.34 4.66 4.88
CA GLY A 23 4.26 4.14 5.88
C GLY A 23 4.37 2.63 5.80
N ASN A 24 5.61 2.13 5.82
CA ASN A 24 5.93 0.71 5.63
C ASN A 24 6.94 0.16 6.66
N GLY A 25 7.14 0.86 7.78
CA GLY A 25 8.15 0.46 8.78
C GLY A 25 7.97 -0.96 9.36
N TYR A 26 6.77 -1.53 9.26
CA TYR A 26 6.46 -2.90 9.68
C TYR A 26 6.34 -3.89 8.52
N GLY A 27 6.54 -3.46 7.27
CA GLY A 27 6.34 -4.30 6.09
C GLY A 27 4.86 -4.45 5.68
N GLN A 28 3.99 -3.56 6.17
CA GLN A 28 2.54 -3.62 5.92
C GLN A 28 2.15 -3.47 4.43
N LEU A 29 3.03 -2.95 3.58
CA LEU A 29 2.77 -2.84 2.14
C LEU A 29 3.01 -4.17 1.40
N GLY A 30 3.68 -5.16 2.01
CA GLY A 30 3.88 -6.47 1.38
C GLY A 30 4.90 -6.51 0.24
N LEU A 31 5.67 -5.43 0.02
CA LEU A 31 6.61 -5.30 -1.11
C LEU A 31 7.98 -5.97 -0.89
N GLY A 32 8.12 -6.86 0.10
CA GLY A 32 9.40 -7.46 0.48
C GLY A 32 10.44 -6.48 1.05
N THR A 33 10.05 -5.23 1.28
CA THR A 33 10.86 -4.16 1.87
C THR A 33 10.07 -3.47 3.00
N LYS A 34 10.78 -2.73 3.85
CA LYS A 34 10.20 -1.85 4.89
C LYS A 34 10.28 -0.36 4.51
N SER A 35 10.70 -0.06 3.29
CA SER A 35 10.75 1.32 2.80
C SER A 35 9.35 1.88 2.57
N ASN A 36 9.10 3.08 3.09
CA ASN A 36 7.87 3.83 2.81
C ASN A 36 7.71 4.05 1.30
N GLN A 37 6.46 4.12 0.85
CA GLN A 37 6.14 4.44 -0.53
C GLN A 37 5.34 5.73 -0.59
N CYS A 38 5.90 6.75 -1.24
CA CYS A 38 5.24 8.06 -1.37
C CYS A 38 4.21 8.09 -2.51
N VAL A 39 4.19 7.06 -3.36
CA VAL A 39 3.28 6.89 -4.49
C VAL A 39 2.67 5.49 -4.47
N PRO A 40 1.48 5.28 -5.06
CA PRO A 40 0.88 3.96 -5.23
C PRO A 40 1.83 3.00 -5.97
N VAL A 41 2.06 1.83 -5.39
CA VAL A 41 2.81 0.72 -5.97
C VAL A 41 1.88 -0.48 -6.10
N LYS A 42 2.01 -1.24 -7.19
CA LYS A 42 1.25 -2.48 -7.42
C LYS A 42 1.87 -3.67 -6.70
#